data_AF-A0A327J6C9-F1
#
_entry.id   AF-A0A327J6C9-F1
#
_cell.length_a   1.000
_cell.length_b   1.000
_cell.length_c   1.000
_cell.angle_alpha   90.00
_cell.angle_beta   90.00
_cell.angle_gamma   90.00
#
_symmetry.space_group_name_H-M   'P 1'
#
loop_
_entity.id
_entity.type
_entity.pdbx_description
1 polymer ?
#
loop_
_entity_poly.entity_id
_entity_poly.type
_entity_poly.pdbx_seq_one_letter_code
_entity_poly.pdbx_strand_id
1 'polypeptide(L)'
;MNIKPVMPQFQQGFTSNKEQEPKKLKYAKDTLLENNFKTRATIQADKLTKAFTTYPAKGLKGDRNANFYEFLTMGTVPYLMGSAALMAVFNLANKHFTPFANSKAGQIGKKMALGVAMYGVAKEASKSLVNVPVKAMTGVDTEMPYAKVVEGFPKFEGDKNTKSIEYHKVFESVEFPRYDLLYGKTNEDRNVYYDKVAKKLGLGENLASSDKEVKPRIKDIIVRSNTAKSISSYLWAATGVGLAVQKPWDNFFVSATKGKGVQKVANMARSFGNNFVKAAKDLWTGGANPTKVQKYAGKALIGAAVAATVIGVANTVISARKSANLEDKNVFDSNRKVVVD
;
A
#
# COMPACT_ATOMS: atom_id res chain seq x y z
N MET A 1 -45.57 27.97 49.33
CA MET A 1 -44.26 27.83 48.66
C MET A 1 -44.26 26.53 47.90
N ASN A 2 -44.29 26.59 46.56
CA ASN A 2 -44.47 25.43 45.70
C ASN A 2 -43.16 25.21 44.92
N ILE A 3 -42.38 24.20 45.31
CA ILE A 3 -41.05 23.93 44.76
C ILE A 3 -41.24 23.03 43.54
N LYS A 4 -41.07 23.59 42.33
CA LYS A 4 -41.03 22.80 41.10
C LYS A 4 -39.60 22.27 40.88
N PRO A 5 -39.41 20.96 40.62
CA PRO A 5 -38.10 20.40 40.33
C PRO A 5 -37.69 20.73 38.89
N VAL A 6 -36.52 21.37 38.73
CA VAL A 6 -35.88 21.56 37.43
C VAL A 6 -35.05 20.33 37.13
N MET A 7 -35.55 19.44 36.28
CA MET A 7 -34.71 18.43 35.61
C MET A 7 -34.10 19.04 34.35
N PRO A 8 -32.79 18.92 34.11
CA PRO A 8 -32.18 19.37 32.87
C PRO A 8 -32.55 18.42 31.73
N GLN A 9 -33.32 18.92 30.77
CA GLN A 9 -33.51 18.24 29.49
C GLN A 9 -32.17 18.25 28.72
N PHE A 10 -31.52 17.10 28.65
CA PHE A 10 -30.47 16.84 27.66
C PHE A 10 -31.13 16.78 26.28
N GLN A 11 -31.31 17.94 25.66
CA GLN A 11 -31.66 18.04 24.26
C GLN A 11 -30.40 17.73 23.44
N GLN A 12 -30.15 16.45 23.16
CA GLN A 12 -29.27 16.05 22.06
C GLN A 12 -29.94 16.50 20.76
N GLY A 13 -29.68 17.74 20.36
CA GLY A 13 -30.00 18.22 19.03
C GLY A 13 -29.19 17.44 18.01
N PHE A 14 -29.79 16.39 17.44
CA PHE A 14 -29.40 15.89 16.13
C PHE A 14 -29.56 17.05 15.15
N THR A 15 -28.44 17.73 14.88
CA THR A 15 -28.37 18.68 13.78
C THR A 15 -28.62 17.89 12.51
N SER A 16 -29.72 18.20 11.82
CA SER A 16 -30.00 17.66 10.50
C SER A 16 -28.78 17.90 9.61
N ASN A 17 -28.32 16.85 8.93
CA ASN A 17 -27.32 16.99 7.90
C ASN A 17 -27.83 18.04 6.91
N LYS A 18 -27.19 19.21 6.88
CA LYS A 18 -27.30 20.11 5.72
C LYS A 18 -27.09 19.24 4.49
N GLU A 19 -28.04 19.25 3.57
CA GLU A 19 -27.93 18.64 2.26
C GLU A 19 -26.58 19.05 1.67
N GLN A 20 -25.63 18.10 1.69
CA GLN A 20 -24.37 18.29 1.00
C GLN A 20 -24.72 18.22 -0.47
N GLU A 21 -24.50 19.32 -1.19
CA GLU A 21 -24.52 19.32 -2.65
C GLU A 21 -23.83 18.05 -3.18
N PRO A 22 -24.40 17.36 -4.18
CA PRO A 22 -23.85 16.10 -4.65
C PRO A 22 -22.43 16.36 -5.13
N LYS A 23 -21.44 15.90 -4.34
CA LYS A 23 -20.03 16.00 -4.70
C LYS A 23 -19.87 15.40 -6.09
N LYS A 24 -19.55 16.26 -7.08
CA LYS A 24 -19.24 15.80 -8.43
C LYS A 24 -18.16 14.73 -8.33
N LEU A 25 -18.46 13.55 -8.87
CA LEU A 25 -17.52 12.44 -8.86
C LEU A 25 -16.27 12.84 -9.61
N LYS A 26 -15.12 12.53 -9.02
CA LYS A 26 -13.82 12.86 -9.60
C LYS A 26 -13.60 12.17 -10.96
N TYR A 27 -14.23 11.02 -11.18
CA TYR A 27 -14.15 10.25 -12.43
C TYR A 27 -15.55 9.83 -12.88
N ALA A 28 -15.81 9.97 -14.18
CA ALA A 28 -17.07 9.58 -14.80
C ALA A 28 -17.08 8.12 -15.30
N LYS A 29 -15.89 7.54 -15.54
CA LYS A 29 -15.69 6.17 -16.00
C LYS A 29 -14.39 5.59 -15.42
N ASP A 30 -14.20 4.29 -15.57
CA ASP A 30 -12.96 3.62 -15.17
C ASP A 30 -11.76 4.30 -15.83
N THR A 31 -10.79 4.72 -15.01
CA THR A 31 -9.71 5.59 -15.46
C THR A 31 -8.37 5.11 -14.90
N LEU A 32 -7.40 4.85 -15.78
CA LEU A 32 -6.01 4.61 -15.38
C LEU A 32 -5.45 5.84 -14.66
N LEU A 33 -4.74 5.60 -13.57
CA LEU A 33 -4.12 6.64 -12.78
C LEU A 33 -2.61 6.59 -12.95
N GLU A 34 -1.98 7.75 -12.85
CA GLU A 34 -0.53 7.81 -12.87
C GLU A 34 0.08 7.06 -11.70
N ASN A 35 1.01 6.16 -12.01
CA ASN A 35 1.69 5.40 -10.99
C ASN A 35 2.87 6.15 -10.38
N ASN A 36 2.58 7.12 -9.51
CA ASN A 36 3.58 7.88 -8.76
C ASN A 36 3.29 7.85 -7.24
N PHE A 37 4.27 8.24 -6.43
CA PHE A 37 4.15 8.20 -4.96
C PHE A 37 2.98 9.04 -4.45
N LYS A 38 2.74 10.23 -5.02
CA LYS A 38 1.65 11.13 -4.64
C LYS A 38 0.27 10.49 -4.86
N THR A 39 0.07 9.87 -6.02
CA THR A 39 -1.17 9.16 -6.36
C THR A 39 -1.39 7.99 -5.41
N ARG A 40 -0.37 7.14 -5.19
CA ARG A 40 -0.48 6.02 -4.25
C ARG A 40 -0.77 6.48 -2.84
N ALA A 41 -0.07 7.50 -2.33
CA ALA A 41 -0.31 8.06 -1.01
C ALA A 41 -1.75 8.60 -0.87
N THR A 42 -2.25 9.27 -1.91
CA THR A 42 -3.62 9.79 -1.95
C THR A 42 -4.65 8.65 -1.93
N ILE A 43 -4.41 7.59 -2.73
CA ILE A 43 -5.27 6.39 -2.77
C ILE A 43 -5.29 5.72 -1.40
N GLN A 44 -4.13 5.52 -0.77
CA GLN A 44 -4.04 4.88 0.54
C GLN A 44 -4.71 5.73 1.63
N ALA A 45 -4.54 7.06 1.59
CA ALA A 45 -5.22 7.97 2.50
C ALA A 45 -6.75 7.89 2.34
N ASP A 46 -7.26 7.91 1.11
CA ASP A 46 -8.70 7.77 0.85
C ASP A 46 -9.25 6.42 1.34
N LYS A 47 -8.56 5.31 1.02
CA LYS A 47 -8.90 3.97 1.51
C LYS A 47 -8.95 3.93 3.03
N LEU A 48 -7.94 4.49 3.69
CA LEU A 48 -7.83 4.54 5.14
C LEU A 48 -8.98 5.36 5.75
N THR A 49 -9.23 6.57 5.24
CA THR A 49 -10.32 7.42 5.72
C THR A 49 -11.66 6.72 5.60
N LYS A 50 -11.96 6.11 4.44
CA LYS A 50 -13.22 5.37 4.22
C LYS A 50 -13.32 4.12 5.09
N ALA A 51 -12.21 3.41 5.32
CA ALA A 51 -12.16 2.24 6.20
C ALA A 51 -12.53 2.59 7.65
N PHE A 52 -12.16 3.77 8.14
CA PHE A 52 -12.49 4.22 9.50
C PHE A 52 -13.84 4.96 9.61
N THR A 53 -14.47 5.34 8.51
CA THR A 53 -15.67 6.19 8.53
C THR A 53 -16.85 5.53 7.82
N THR A 54 -16.80 5.45 6.50
CA THR A 54 -17.96 5.11 5.67
C THR A 54 -18.20 3.61 5.56
N TYR A 55 -17.15 2.79 5.45
CA TYR A 55 -17.31 1.35 5.21
C TYR A 55 -17.87 0.60 6.43
N PRO A 56 -17.42 0.84 7.68
CA PRO A 56 -18.00 0.19 8.85
C PRO A 56 -19.47 0.55 9.04
N ALA A 57 -19.82 1.82 8.81
CA ALA A 57 -21.19 2.28 8.90
C ALA A 57 -22.11 1.60 7.87
N LYS A 58 -21.63 1.37 6.64
CA LYS A 58 -22.35 0.61 5.61
C LYS A 58 -22.49 -0.87 5.98
N GLY A 59 -21.42 -1.50 6.46
CA GLY A 59 -21.42 -2.90 6.87
C GLY A 59 -22.38 -3.16 8.04
N LEU A 60 -22.31 -2.33 9.09
CA LEU A 60 -23.20 -2.45 10.27
C LEU A 60 -24.67 -2.21 9.94
N LYS A 61 -24.97 -1.39 8.93
CA LYS A 61 -26.34 -1.13 8.45
C LYS A 61 -26.86 -2.18 7.48
N GLY A 62 -26.04 -3.17 7.09
CA GLY A 62 -26.40 -4.13 6.04
C GLY A 62 -26.71 -3.46 4.71
N ASP A 63 -25.97 -2.40 4.34
CA ASP A 63 -26.21 -1.66 3.11
C ASP A 63 -26.05 -2.58 1.89
N ARG A 64 -27.07 -2.66 1.03
CA ARG A 64 -27.06 -3.49 -0.19
C ARG A 64 -25.95 -3.09 -1.18
N ASN A 65 -25.42 -1.87 -1.04
CA ASN A 65 -24.30 -1.38 -1.83
C ASN A 65 -22.93 -1.59 -1.16
N ALA A 66 -22.87 -2.23 0.02
CA ALA A 66 -21.62 -2.70 0.59
C ALA A 66 -21.08 -3.86 -0.24
N ASN A 67 -19.82 -3.80 -0.63
CA ASN A 67 -19.23 -4.81 -1.51
C ASN A 67 -17.92 -5.38 -0.94
N PHE A 68 -17.37 -6.37 -1.65
CA PHE A 68 -16.18 -7.09 -1.21
C PHE A 68 -14.94 -6.21 -1.09
N TYR A 69 -14.79 -5.19 -1.95
CA TYR A 69 -13.68 -4.24 -1.86
C TYR A 69 -13.76 -3.39 -0.58
N GLU A 70 -14.95 -2.88 -0.25
CA GLU A 70 -15.18 -2.14 0.99
C GLU A 70 -14.87 -3.04 2.21
N PHE A 71 -15.29 -4.31 2.16
CA PHE A 71 -14.97 -5.32 3.18
C PHE A 71 -13.47 -5.58 3.34
N LEU A 72 -12.75 -5.86 2.24
CA LEU A 72 -11.30 -6.07 2.28
C LEU A 72 -10.55 -4.83 2.77
N THR A 73 -11.03 -3.64 2.42
CA THR A 73 -10.43 -2.38 2.86
C THR A 73 -10.63 -2.18 4.36
N MET A 74 -11.80 -2.57 4.92
CA MET A 74 -12.01 -2.60 6.37
C MET A 74 -11.09 -3.59 7.09
N GLY A 75 -10.58 -4.63 6.41
CA GLY A 75 -9.56 -5.53 6.95
C GLY A 75 -8.29 -4.81 7.43
N THR A 76 -8.03 -3.58 6.96
CA THR A 76 -6.94 -2.73 7.46
C THR A 76 -7.18 -2.16 8.86
N VAL A 77 -8.45 -2.03 9.27
CA VAL A 77 -8.87 -1.45 10.56
C VAL A 77 -8.43 -2.32 11.74
N PRO A 78 -8.67 -3.65 11.79
CA PRO A 78 -8.16 -4.49 12.86
C PRO A 78 -6.64 -4.48 12.99
N TYR A 79 -5.88 -4.37 11.89
CA TYR A 79 -4.41 -4.28 11.97
C TYR A 79 -3.95 -2.98 12.64
N LEU A 80 -4.59 -1.85 12.30
CA LEU A 80 -4.26 -0.55 12.87
C LEU A 80 -4.82 -0.37 14.28
N MET A 81 -6.03 -0.85 14.54
CA MET A 81 -6.64 -0.88 15.87
C MET A 81 -5.92 -1.86 16.78
N GLY A 82 -5.49 -3.02 16.31
CA GLY A 82 -4.67 -3.97 17.07
C GLY A 82 -3.31 -3.35 17.41
N SER A 83 -2.69 -2.67 16.45
CA SER A 83 -1.46 -1.90 16.70
C SER A 83 -1.69 -0.76 17.72
N ALA A 84 -2.81 -0.03 17.61
CA ALA A 84 -3.17 1.04 18.53
C ALA A 84 -3.59 0.54 19.91
N ALA A 85 -4.25 -0.61 20.00
CA ALA A 85 -4.60 -1.29 21.23
C ALA A 85 -3.35 -1.82 21.92
N LEU A 86 -2.39 -2.37 21.17
CA LEU A 86 -1.09 -2.76 21.72
C LEU A 86 -0.36 -1.52 22.27
N MET A 87 -0.30 -0.43 21.50
CA MET A 87 0.21 0.86 21.98
C MET A 87 -0.55 1.39 23.22
N ALA A 88 -1.87 1.24 23.26
CA ALA A 88 -2.72 1.70 24.35
C ALA A 88 -2.54 0.84 25.60
N VAL A 89 -2.44 -0.48 25.50
CA VAL A 89 -2.14 -1.39 26.61
C VAL A 89 -0.77 -1.03 27.19
N PHE A 90 0.24 -0.84 26.34
CA PHE A 90 1.57 -0.41 26.79
C PHE A 90 1.63 1.04 27.29
N ASN A 91 0.64 1.90 27.05
CA ASN A 91 0.60 3.28 27.56
C ASN A 91 -0.40 3.48 28.73
N LEU A 92 -1.46 2.68 28.81
CA LEU A 92 -2.49 2.70 29.86
C LEU A 92 -2.10 1.82 31.04
N ALA A 93 -1.42 0.69 30.80
CA ALA A 93 -0.80 -0.08 31.88
C ALA A 93 0.24 0.76 32.64
N ASN A 94 0.82 1.79 31.99
CA ASN A 94 1.72 2.79 32.60
C ASN A 94 1.01 3.81 33.51
N LYS A 95 -0.26 3.61 33.84
CA LYS A 95 -0.87 4.33 34.95
C LYS A 95 -0.91 3.49 36.21
N HIS A 96 -0.67 2.18 36.10
CA HIS A 96 -0.72 1.21 37.18
C HIS A 96 0.66 0.66 37.58
N PHE A 97 1.74 1.00 36.86
CA PHE A 97 3.09 0.69 37.30
C PHE A 97 3.69 1.80 38.18
N THR A 98 4.76 1.49 38.92
CA THR A 98 5.51 2.46 39.72
C THR A 98 6.06 3.60 38.84
N PRO A 99 6.35 4.80 39.38
CA PRO A 99 6.77 5.97 38.60
C PRO A 99 7.96 5.71 37.66
N PHE A 100 8.90 4.85 38.07
CA PHE A 100 10.04 4.44 37.26
C PHE A 100 9.65 3.57 36.04
N ALA A 101 8.72 2.63 36.23
CA ALA A 101 8.22 1.77 35.16
C ALA A 101 7.32 2.53 34.18
N ASN A 102 6.56 3.54 34.65
CA ASN A 102 5.72 4.39 33.80
C ASN A 102 6.54 5.21 32.78
N SER A 103 7.70 5.73 33.21
CA SER A 103 8.63 6.48 32.35
C SER A 103 9.25 5.59 31.25
N LYS A 104 9.70 4.39 31.63
CA LYS A 104 10.30 3.40 30.70
C LYS A 104 9.28 2.88 29.69
N ALA A 105 8.08 2.56 30.13
CA ALA A 105 7.06 2.00 29.27
C ALA A 105 6.41 3.06 28.35
N GLY A 106 6.37 4.34 28.74
CA GLY A 106 5.95 5.44 27.84
C GLY A 106 6.94 5.68 26.70
N GLN A 107 8.24 5.41 26.91
CA GLN A 107 9.25 5.41 25.84
C GLN A 107 9.07 4.21 24.90
N ILE A 108 8.78 3.02 25.46
CA ILE A 108 8.51 1.80 24.68
C ILE A 108 7.25 1.96 23.81
N GLY A 109 6.17 2.51 24.37
CA GLY A 109 4.93 2.79 23.63
C GLY A 109 5.14 3.70 22.41
N LYS A 110 5.92 4.77 22.57
CA LYS A 110 6.26 5.70 21.47
C LYS A 110 7.13 5.04 20.40
N LYS A 111 8.09 4.19 20.79
CA LYS A 111 8.89 3.41 19.84
C LYS A 111 8.07 2.38 19.07
N MET A 112 7.09 1.74 19.71
CA MET A 112 6.17 0.84 19.01
C MET A 112 5.29 1.59 18.01
N ALA A 113 4.78 2.77 18.36
CA ALA A 113 4.04 3.63 17.43
C ALA A 113 4.87 3.97 16.18
N LEU A 114 6.10 4.40 16.41
CA LEU A 114 7.03 4.68 15.33
C LEU A 114 7.37 3.41 14.54
N GLY A 115 7.49 2.26 15.20
CA GLY A 115 7.73 0.96 14.57
C GLY A 115 6.62 0.57 13.63
N VAL A 116 5.36 0.76 14.02
CA VAL A 116 4.19 0.49 13.16
C VAL A 116 4.15 1.48 11.98
N ALA A 117 4.43 2.76 12.23
CA ALA A 117 4.49 3.76 11.17
C ALA A 117 5.61 3.45 10.16
N MET A 118 6.82 3.14 10.64
CA MET A 118 7.97 2.78 9.81
C MET A 118 7.78 1.44 9.11
N TYR A 119 7.12 0.47 9.74
CA TYR A 119 6.68 -0.77 9.10
C TYR A 119 5.83 -0.46 7.87
N GLY A 120 4.77 0.35 8.04
CA GLY A 120 3.86 0.70 6.95
C GLY A 120 4.56 1.46 5.81
N VAL A 121 5.36 2.47 6.16
CA VAL A 121 6.10 3.29 5.19
C VAL A 121 7.14 2.45 4.44
N ALA A 122 7.95 1.65 5.15
CA ALA A 122 8.98 0.83 4.52
C ALA A 122 8.37 -0.28 3.65
N LYS A 123 7.29 -0.93 4.12
CA LYS A 123 6.52 -1.91 3.33
C LYS A 123 6.00 -1.30 2.03
N GLU A 124 5.40 -0.11 2.08
CA GLU A 124 4.85 0.52 0.88
C GLU A 124 5.94 1.06 -0.06
N ALA A 125 6.99 1.69 0.49
CA ALA A 125 8.12 2.18 -0.29
C ALA A 125 8.85 1.05 -1.01
N SER A 126 9.00 -0.12 -0.37
CA SER A 126 9.68 -1.28 -0.96
C SER A 126 9.00 -1.83 -2.22
N LYS A 127 7.67 -1.70 -2.34
CA LYS A 127 6.97 -2.11 -3.57
C LYS A 127 7.48 -1.35 -4.79
N SER A 128 7.88 -0.09 -4.61
CA SER A 128 8.51 0.70 -5.67
C SER A 128 9.91 0.21 -6.02
N LEU A 129 10.68 -0.28 -5.04
CA LEU A 129 12.02 -0.84 -5.27
C LEU A 129 12.00 -2.07 -6.17
N VAL A 130 10.90 -2.83 -6.19
CA VAL A 130 10.70 -3.94 -7.14
C VAL A 130 10.01 -3.46 -8.42
N ASN A 131 8.93 -2.67 -8.30
CA ASN A 131 8.11 -2.30 -9.45
C ASN A 131 8.82 -1.38 -10.44
N VAL A 132 9.63 -0.42 -9.98
CA VAL A 132 10.34 0.52 -10.85
C VAL A 132 11.33 -0.20 -11.77
N PRO A 133 12.26 -1.04 -11.27
CA PRO A 133 13.18 -1.75 -12.15
C PRO A 133 12.47 -2.79 -13.02
N VAL A 134 11.44 -3.49 -12.52
CA VAL A 134 10.62 -4.41 -13.34
C VAL A 134 9.97 -3.63 -14.50
N LYS A 135 9.28 -2.52 -14.24
CA LYS A 135 8.67 -1.66 -15.27
C LYS A 135 9.71 -1.11 -16.25
N ALA A 136 10.89 -0.74 -15.77
CA ALA A 136 11.97 -0.25 -16.61
C ALA A 136 12.43 -1.34 -17.58
N MET A 137 12.61 -2.58 -17.12
CA MET A 137 13.18 -3.67 -17.91
C MET A 137 12.16 -4.46 -18.75
N THR A 138 10.91 -4.60 -18.29
CA THR A 138 9.86 -5.37 -18.97
C THR A 138 8.77 -4.50 -19.59
N GLY A 139 8.64 -3.24 -19.17
CA GLY A 139 7.55 -2.35 -19.59
C GLY A 139 6.25 -2.53 -18.80
N VAL A 140 6.15 -3.60 -18.00
CA VAL A 140 4.94 -3.92 -17.25
C VAL A 140 4.94 -3.22 -15.90
N ASP A 141 3.97 -2.35 -15.71
CA ASP A 141 3.75 -1.69 -14.44
C ASP A 141 2.82 -2.51 -13.55
N THR A 142 3.40 -3.41 -12.75
CA THR A 142 2.65 -4.35 -11.89
C THR A 142 1.89 -3.68 -10.74
N GLU A 143 2.12 -2.38 -10.50
CA GLU A 143 1.43 -1.57 -9.49
C GLU A 143 0.57 -0.48 -10.14
N MET A 144 0.20 -0.60 -11.42
CA MET A 144 -0.58 0.39 -12.15
C MET A 144 -1.97 0.58 -11.49
N PRO A 145 -2.26 1.74 -10.90
CA PRO A 145 -3.54 1.98 -10.26
C PRO A 145 -4.59 2.43 -11.28
N TYR A 146 -5.86 2.11 -11.01
CA TYR A 146 -6.99 2.68 -11.73
C TYR A 146 -8.13 3.02 -10.75
N ALA A 147 -8.89 4.06 -11.09
CA ALA A 147 -10.13 4.39 -10.41
C ALA A 147 -11.26 3.60 -11.09
N LYS A 148 -11.99 2.80 -10.32
CA LYS A 148 -13.21 2.11 -10.74
C LYS A 148 -14.41 2.95 -10.33
N VAL A 149 -15.32 3.20 -11.27
CA VAL A 149 -16.61 3.83 -10.96
C VAL A 149 -17.60 2.70 -10.71
N VAL A 150 -18.07 2.59 -9.47
CA VAL A 150 -19.08 1.60 -9.09
C VAL A 150 -20.44 2.28 -9.02
N GLU A 151 -21.39 1.72 -9.75
CA GLU A 151 -22.79 2.13 -9.69
C GLU A 151 -23.49 1.28 -8.63
N GLY A 152 -24.01 1.94 -7.61
CA GLY A 152 -24.81 1.37 -6.55
C GLY A 152 -26.29 1.44 -6.89
N PHE A 153 -27.03 0.48 -6.33
CA PHE A 153 -28.48 0.41 -6.43
C PHE A 153 -29.13 1.59 -5.69
N PRO A 154 -30.27 2.09 -6.19
CA PRO A 154 -31.05 3.11 -5.49
C PRO A 154 -31.55 2.56 -4.15
N LYS A 155 -31.56 3.41 -3.11
CA LYS A 155 -31.94 2.98 -1.76
C LYS A 155 -33.44 3.07 -1.50
N PHE A 156 -34.13 3.93 -2.24
CA PHE A 156 -35.57 4.15 -2.16
C PHE A 156 -36.16 4.32 -3.58
N GLU A 157 -37.46 4.13 -3.69
CA GLU A 157 -38.20 4.32 -4.93
C GLU A 157 -38.14 5.81 -5.34
N GLY A 158 -37.64 6.09 -6.55
CA GLY A 158 -37.38 7.46 -7.04
C GLY A 158 -35.99 8.02 -6.75
N ASP A 159 -35.12 7.29 -6.02
CA ASP A 159 -33.73 7.69 -5.79
C ASP A 159 -32.85 7.46 -7.04
N LYS A 160 -31.84 8.30 -7.24
CA LYS A 160 -30.87 8.12 -8.34
C LYS A 160 -29.84 7.08 -7.95
N ASN A 161 -29.31 6.36 -8.94
CA ASN A 161 -28.19 5.45 -8.72
C ASN A 161 -27.04 6.19 -8.04
N THR A 162 -26.64 5.70 -6.88
CA THR A 162 -25.47 6.25 -6.18
C THR A 162 -24.22 5.79 -6.92
N LYS A 163 -23.23 6.66 -7.07
CA LYS A 163 -21.95 6.29 -7.67
C LYS A 163 -20.85 6.45 -6.64
N SER A 164 -19.93 5.50 -6.59
CA SER A 164 -18.75 5.55 -5.73
C SER A 164 -17.49 5.31 -6.54
N ILE A 165 -16.35 5.75 -5.99
CA ILE A 165 -15.04 5.55 -6.59
C ILE A 165 -14.26 4.59 -5.70
N GLU A 166 -13.78 3.52 -6.33
CA GLU A 166 -12.86 2.53 -5.76
C GLU A 166 -11.51 2.61 -6.45
N TYR A 167 -10.45 2.23 -5.74
CA TYR A 167 -9.10 2.28 -6.28
C TYR A 167 -8.50 0.88 -6.31
N HIS A 168 -8.23 0.41 -7.52
CA HIS A 168 -7.77 -0.95 -7.82
C HIS A 168 -6.45 -0.91 -8.55
N LYS A 169 -5.85 -2.08 -8.75
CA LYS A 169 -4.71 -2.24 -9.66
C LYS A 169 -5.16 -2.96 -10.91
N VAL A 170 -4.65 -2.59 -12.07
CA VAL A 170 -4.95 -3.26 -13.35
C VAL A 170 -4.67 -4.77 -13.25
N PHE A 171 -3.59 -5.11 -12.56
CA PHE A 171 -3.10 -6.47 -12.34
C PHE A 171 -3.39 -6.99 -10.92
N GLU A 172 -4.48 -6.53 -10.29
CA GLU A 172 -4.88 -6.97 -8.94
C GLU A 172 -5.24 -8.46 -8.92
N SER A 173 -5.93 -8.94 -9.97
CA SER A 173 -6.12 -10.37 -10.24
C SER A 173 -5.19 -10.80 -11.38
N VAL A 174 -4.48 -11.91 -11.18
CA VAL A 174 -3.63 -12.54 -12.22
C VAL A 174 -4.50 -13.24 -13.28
N GLU A 175 -5.64 -13.78 -12.84
CA GLU A 175 -6.57 -14.51 -13.70
C GLU A 175 -7.39 -13.56 -14.56
N PHE A 176 -7.88 -12.48 -13.93
CA PHE A 176 -8.74 -11.47 -14.55
C PHE A 176 -8.12 -10.05 -14.48
N PRO A 177 -6.98 -9.79 -15.12
CA PRO A 177 -6.47 -8.42 -15.25
C PRO A 177 -7.41 -7.55 -16.09
N ARG A 178 -7.43 -6.25 -15.78
CA ARG A 178 -8.16 -5.23 -16.55
C ARG A 178 -7.44 -4.85 -17.84
N TYR A 179 -7.26 -5.83 -18.73
CA TYR A 179 -6.65 -5.65 -20.05
C TYR A 179 -7.42 -4.65 -20.92
N ASP A 180 -8.72 -4.51 -20.69
CA ASP A 180 -9.59 -3.53 -21.33
C ASP A 180 -9.09 -2.09 -21.14
N LEU A 181 -8.48 -1.78 -19.99
CA LEU A 181 -7.94 -0.46 -19.69
C LEU A 181 -6.60 -0.18 -20.39
N LEU A 182 -5.94 -1.21 -20.93
CA LEU A 182 -4.61 -1.11 -21.52
C LEU A 182 -4.63 -0.93 -23.04
N TYR A 183 -5.79 -1.11 -23.68
CA TYR A 183 -5.95 -0.89 -25.10
C TYR A 183 -5.99 0.60 -25.44
N GLY A 184 -5.40 0.96 -26.59
CA GLY A 184 -5.53 2.29 -27.18
C GLY A 184 -6.99 2.62 -27.52
N LYS A 185 -7.26 3.92 -27.70
CA LYS A 185 -8.61 4.41 -27.99
C LYS A 185 -9.02 4.24 -29.45
N THR A 186 -8.04 4.14 -30.35
CA THR A 186 -8.19 3.99 -31.80
C THR A 186 -7.78 2.57 -32.20
N ASN A 187 -8.23 2.12 -33.38
CA ASN A 187 -7.82 0.81 -33.91
C ASN A 187 -6.32 0.76 -34.24
N GLU A 188 -5.76 1.87 -34.71
CA GLU A 188 -4.34 2.00 -35.07
C GLU A 188 -3.43 1.95 -33.83
N ASP A 189 -3.85 2.57 -32.72
CA ASP A 189 -3.06 2.58 -31.48
C ASP A 189 -3.48 1.48 -30.49
N ARG A 190 -4.35 0.56 -30.91
CA ARG A 190 -5.01 -0.39 -30.01
C ARG A 190 -4.00 -1.16 -29.17
N ASN A 191 -2.89 -1.59 -29.77
CA ASN A 191 -1.91 -2.48 -29.13
C ASN A 191 -0.63 -1.79 -28.63
N VAL A 192 -0.55 -0.46 -28.64
CA VAL A 192 0.66 0.31 -28.30
C VAL A 192 1.28 -0.08 -26.95
N TYR A 193 0.45 -0.37 -25.94
CA TYR A 193 0.94 -0.86 -24.65
C TYR A 193 1.66 -2.21 -24.78
N TYR A 194 1.04 -3.17 -25.48
CA TYR A 194 1.58 -4.51 -25.68
C TYR A 194 2.82 -4.49 -26.59
N ASP A 195 2.85 -3.64 -27.61
CA ASP A 195 4.02 -3.44 -28.48
C ASP A 195 5.22 -2.92 -27.68
N LYS A 196 4.98 -1.96 -26.77
CA LYS A 196 6.04 -1.44 -25.89
C LYS A 196 6.59 -2.50 -24.95
N VAL A 197 5.75 -3.40 -24.46
CA VAL A 197 6.17 -4.53 -23.62
C VAL A 197 6.92 -5.55 -24.47
N ALA A 198 6.43 -5.90 -25.66
CA ALA A 198 7.08 -6.81 -26.60
C ALA A 198 8.51 -6.37 -26.94
N LYS A 199 8.67 -5.10 -27.32
CA LYS A 199 9.98 -4.48 -27.61
C LYS A 199 10.95 -4.61 -26.44
N LYS A 200 10.47 -4.38 -25.20
CA LYS A 200 11.31 -4.48 -24.00
C LYS A 200 11.66 -5.91 -23.60
N LEU A 201 10.80 -6.87 -23.94
CA LEU A 201 11.05 -8.29 -23.73
C LEU A 201 11.93 -8.92 -24.82
N GLY A 202 12.20 -8.20 -25.91
CA GLY A 202 13.03 -8.66 -27.02
C GLY A 202 12.28 -9.48 -28.06
N LEU A 203 10.95 -9.38 -28.12
CA LEU A 203 10.09 -10.08 -29.09
C LEU A 203 10.06 -9.42 -30.48
N GLY A 204 10.79 -8.31 -30.67
CA GLY A 204 10.81 -7.54 -31.91
C GLY A 204 9.87 -6.34 -31.95
N GLU A 205 9.83 -5.68 -33.11
CA GLU A 205 8.97 -4.53 -33.43
C GLU A 205 8.08 -4.95 -34.61
N ASN A 206 6.75 -4.76 -34.51
CA ASN A 206 5.73 -5.18 -35.49
C ASN A 206 5.21 -6.64 -35.40
N LEU A 207 4.87 -7.09 -34.20
CA LEU A 207 4.14 -8.35 -34.03
C LEU A 207 2.71 -8.22 -34.57
N ALA A 208 2.26 -9.20 -35.37
CA ALA A 208 0.92 -9.20 -35.95
C ALA A 208 -0.19 -9.23 -34.88
N SER A 209 0.09 -9.83 -33.72
CA SER A 209 -0.81 -9.83 -32.55
C SER A 209 -0.03 -9.77 -31.24
N SER A 210 0.62 -8.63 -30.97
CA SER A 210 1.41 -8.41 -29.75
C SER A 210 0.65 -8.66 -28.46
N ASP A 211 -0.66 -8.41 -28.41
CA ASP A 211 -1.47 -8.62 -27.23
C ASP A 211 -1.57 -10.11 -26.85
N LYS A 212 -1.73 -11.01 -27.83
CA LYS A 212 -1.81 -12.48 -27.60
C LYS A 212 -0.48 -13.03 -27.08
N GLU A 213 0.63 -12.61 -27.66
CA GLU A 213 1.96 -13.13 -27.34
C GLU A 213 2.47 -12.62 -25.98
N VAL A 214 2.14 -11.38 -25.65
CA VAL A 214 2.66 -10.70 -24.47
C VAL A 214 1.81 -10.96 -23.22
N LYS A 215 0.50 -11.22 -23.34
CA LYS A 215 -0.38 -11.47 -22.16
C LYS A 215 0.08 -12.62 -21.26
N PRO A 216 0.45 -13.81 -21.75
CA PRO A 216 0.99 -14.88 -20.91
C PRO A 216 2.27 -14.46 -20.15
N ARG A 217 3.14 -13.68 -20.81
CA ARG A 217 4.37 -13.14 -20.20
C ARG A 217 4.08 -12.08 -19.16
N ILE A 218 3.11 -11.20 -19.43
CA ILE A 218 2.61 -10.24 -18.45
C ILE A 218 2.13 -10.99 -17.21
N LYS A 219 1.39 -12.09 -17.35
CA LYS A 219 0.97 -12.93 -16.21
C LYS A 219 2.17 -13.49 -15.42
N ASP A 220 3.17 -14.07 -16.09
CA ASP A 220 4.39 -14.56 -15.41
C ASP A 220 5.11 -13.43 -14.66
N ILE A 221 5.27 -12.26 -15.29
CA ILE A 221 5.87 -11.07 -14.68
C ILE A 221 5.07 -10.64 -13.44
N ILE A 222 3.74 -10.59 -13.52
CA ILE A 222 2.88 -10.18 -12.40
C ILE A 222 3.04 -11.15 -11.24
N VAL A 223 2.97 -12.46 -11.48
CA VAL A 223 3.08 -13.48 -10.43
C VAL A 223 4.44 -13.37 -9.73
N ARG A 224 5.54 -13.37 -10.49
CA ARG A 224 6.90 -13.30 -9.93
C ARG A 224 7.17 -11.97 -9.24
N SER A 225 6.75 -10.87 -9.84
CA SER A 225 6.87 -9.53 -9.24
C SER A 225 6.05 -9.42 -7.96
N ASN A 226 4.83 -9.95 -7.92
CA ASN A 226 3.99 -9.95 -6.72
C ASN A 226 4.61 -10.78 -5.60
N THR A 227 5.18 -11.95 -5.91
CA THR A 227 5.92 -12.76 -4.94
C THR A 227 7.15 -12.03 -4.42
N ALA A 228 7.95 -11.45 -5.32
CA ALA A 228 9.12 -10.66 -4.96
C ALA A 228 8.75 -9.46 -4.07
N LYS A 229 7.71 -8.71 -4.44
CA LYS A 229 7.17 -7.59 -3.65
C LYS A 229 6.70 -8.06 -2.29
N SER A 230 5.99 -9.18 -2.19
CA SER A 230 5.54 -9.71 -0.90
C SER A 230 6.74 -10.00 0.01
N ILE A 231 7.70 -10.81 -0.43
CA ILE A 231 8.88 -11.18 0.36
C ILE A 231 9.72 -9.94 0.72
N SER A 232 10.08 -9.14 -0.28
CA SER A 232 10.85 -7.90 -0.11
C SER A 232 10.15 -6.94 0.86
N SER A 233 8.83 -6.76 0.72
CA SER A 233 8.10 -5.79 1.53
C SER A 233 8.05 -6.13 3.01
N TYR A 234 7.96 -7.41 3.38
CA TYR A 234 8.03 -7.81 4.78
C TYR A 234 9.44 -7.65 5.36
N LEU A 235 10.50 -7.91 4.57
CA LEU A 235 11.88 -7.70 5.00
C LEU A 235 12.20 -6.20 5.18
N TRP A 236 11.72 -5.34 4.28
CA TRP A 236 11.80 -3.89 4.43
C TRP A 236 10.94 -3.38 5.59
N ALA A 237 9.77 -3.98 5.82
CA ALA A 237 8.95 -3.64 6.97
C ALA A 237 9.64 -4.00 8.29
N ALA A 238 10.29 -5.18 8.38
CA ALA A 238 11.15 -5.55 9.49
C ALA A 238 12.33 -4.58 9.65
N THR A 239 12.88 -4.07 8.54
CA THR A 239 13.94 -3.05 8.56
C THR A 239 13.42 -1.74 9.15
N GLY A 240 12.21 -1.33 8.78
CA GLY A 240 11.53 -0.17 9.34
C GLY A 240 11.29 -0.29 10.85
N VAL A 241 10.84 -1.46 11.32
CA VAL A 241 10.72 -1.74 12.76
C VAL A 241 12.09 -1.69 13.44
N GLY A 242 13.11 -2.33 12.86
CA GLY A 242 14.48 -2.32 13.35
C GLY A 242 15.07 -0.91 13.45
N LEU A 243 14.71 -0.02 12.52
CA LEU A 243 15.09 1.39 12.55
C LEU A 243 14.37 2.16 13.67
N ALA A 244 13.09 1.88 13.92
CA ALA A 244 12.28 2.56 14.92
C ALA A 244 12.67 2.25 16.37
N VAL A 245 13.23 1.06 16.63
CA VAL A 245 13.65 0.65 17.98
C VAL A 245 15.00 1.24 18.39
N GLN A 246 15.71 1.92 17.49
CA GLN A 246 17.03 2.50 17.76
C GLN A 246 16.93 3.63 18.79
N LYS A 247 18.00 3.77 19.60
CA LYS A 247 18.10 4.77 20.69
C LYS A 247 17.90 6.23 20.25
N PRO A 248 18.32 6.69 19.06
CA PRO A 248 18.14 8.09 18.65
C PRO A 248 16.69 8.57 18.67
N TRP A 249 15.71 7.68 18.51
CA TRP A 249 14.30 8.04 18.56
C TRP A 249 13.81 8.48 19.94
N ASP A 250 14.50 8.11 21.02
CA ASP A 250 14.17 8.60 22.37
C ASP A 250 14.26 10.14 22.45
N ASN A 251 15.24 10.73 21.76
CA ASN A 251 15.46 12.17 21.72
C ASN A 251 14.49 12.90 20.77
N PHE A 252 13.98 12.21 19.75
CA PHE A 252 12.99 12.76 18.82
C PHE A 252 11.70 13.14 19.57
N PHE A 253 11.17 12.24 20.40
CA PHE A 253 9.91 12.51 21.11
C PHE A 253 10.02 13.60 22.18
N VAL A 254 11.22 13.85 22.72
CA VAL A 254 11.48 14.92 23.68
C VAL A 254 11.61 16.29 23.00
N SER A 255 12.12 16.32 21.77
CA SER A 255 12.29 17.56 20.99
C SER A 255 11.04 17.93 20.18
N ALA A 256 10.28 16.94 19.70
CA ALA A 256 9.02 17.12 18.97
C ALA A 256 7.93 17.84 19.78
N THR A 257 8.03 17.85 21.11
CA THR A 257 7.09 18.55 22.02
C THR A 257 7.49 20.00 22.31
N LYS A 258 8.69 20.45 21.91
CA LYS A 258 9.18 21.82 22.20
C LYS A 258 8.85 22.82 21.08
N GLY A 259 8.30 23.99 21.45
CA GLY A 259 8.00 25.11 20.55
C GLY A 259 6.51 25.36 20.27
N LYS A 260 6.18 26.50 19.64
CA LYS A 260 4.82 26.88 19.20
C LYS A 260 4.79 27.09 17.67
N GLY A 261 3.65 26.81 17.04
CA GLY A 261 3.38 27.14 15.62
C GLY A 261 4.34 26.53 14.60
N VAL A 262 4.67 27.27 13.55
CA VAL A 262 5.50 26.85 12.41
C VAL A 262 6.91 26.41 12.83
N GLN A 263 7.46 27.03 13.88
CA GLN A 263 8.79 26.70 14.39
C GLN A 263 8.84 25.32 15.05
N LYS A 264 7.72 24.85 15.61
CA LYS A 264 7.57 23.48 16.10
C LYS A 264 7.64 22.47 14.94
N VAL A 265 7.03 22.79 13.79
CA VAL A 265 7.05 21.94 12.60
C VAL A 265 8.47 21.85 12.02
N ALA A 266 9.16 22.98 11.87
CA ALA A 266 10.54 23.02 11.38
C ALA A 266 11.51 22.25 12.31
N ASN A 267 11.39 22.46 13.63
CA ASN A 267 12.20 21.74 14.62
C ASN A 267 11.90 20.23 14.64
N MET A 268 10.64 19.85 14.47
CA MET A 268 10.23 18.44 14.36
C MET A 268 10.81 17.79 13.11
N ALA A 269 10.74 18.45 11.96
CA ALA A 269 11.31 17.93 10.71
C ALA A 269 12.83 17.76 10.79
N ARG A 270 13.55 18.77 11.32
CA ARG A 270 15.00 18.71 11.51
C ARG A 270 15.39 17.63 12.53
N SER A 271 14.66 17.53 13.64
CA SER A 271 14.87 16.49 14.65
C SER A 271 14.59 15.10 14.08
N PHE A 272 13.53 14.94 13.29
CA PHE A 272 13.23 13.68 12.61
C PHE A 272 14.37 13.26 11.69
N GLY A 273 14.85 14.15 10.81
CA GLY A 273 15.96 13.86 9.89
C GLY A 273 17.25 13.48 10.62
N ASN A 274 17.62 14.26 11.65
CA ASN A 274 18.84 13.99 12.44
C ASN A 274 18.75 12.65 13.19
N ASN A 275 17.60 12.34 13.79
CA ASN A 275 17.41 11.08 14.50
C ASN A 275 17.27 9.90 13.53
N PHE A 276 16.70 10.09 12.34
CA PHE A 276 16.65 9.09 11.29
C PHE A 276 18.05 8.69 10.81
N VAL A 277 18.91 9.67 10.50
CA VAL A 277 20.29 9.41 10.06
C VAL A 277 21.09 8.69 11.15
N LYS A 278 20.96 9.15 12.41
CA LYS A 278 21.61 8.49 13.55
C LYS A 278 21.07 7.09 13.78
N ALA A 279 19.76 6.88 13.69
CA ALA A 279 19.13 5.56 13.84
C ALA A 279 19.56 4.61 12.72
N ALA A 280 19.67 5.09 11.48
CA ALA A 280 20.17 4.29 10.37
C ALA A 280 21.64 3.90 10.57
N LYS A 281 22.46 4.84 11.06
CA LYS A 281 23.86 4.56 11.43
C LYS A 281 23.96 3.56 12.58
N ASP A 282 23.14 3.72 13.61
CA ASP A 282 23.11 2.81 14.76
C ASP A 282 22.62 1.41 14.36
N LEU A 283 21.60 1.32 13.49
CA LEU A 283 21.17 0.05 12.92
C LEU A 283 22.30 -0.62 12.12
N TRP A 284 23.03 0.14 11.31
CA TRP A 284 24.13 -0.39 10.50
C TRP A 284 25.36 -0.81 11.31
N THR A 285 25.66 -0.08 12.39
CA THR A 285 26.89 -0.28 13.19
C THR A 285 26.66 -1.12 14.45
N GLY A 286 25.41 -1.29 14.88
CA GLY A 286 25.00 -1.92 16.14
C GLY A 286 24.91 -0.96 17.34
N GLY A 287 25.11 0.34 17.13
CA GLY A 287 25.08 1.38 18.18
C GLY A 287 26.40 1.54 18.95
N ALA A 288 26.37 2.28 20.06
CA ALA A 288 27.52 2.45 20.94
C ALA A 288 27.76 1.19 21.79
N ASN A 289 28.93 0.57 21.63
CA ASN A 289 29.36 -0.71 22.23
C ASN A 289 28.49 -1.93 21.84
N PRO A 290 28.48 -2.31 20.55
CA PRO A 290 27.65 -3.41 20.07
C PRO A 290 28.22 -4.77 20.50
N THR A 291 27.35 -5.68 20.92
CA THR A 291 27.72 -7.11 20.98
C THR A 291 28.01 -7.65 19.58
N LYS A 292 28.75 -8.76 19.46
CA LYS A 292 29.04 -9.39 18.16
C LYS A 292 27.77 -9.60 17.32
N VAL A 293 26.66 -9.99 17.95
CA VAL A 293 25.35 -10.18 17.29
C VAL A 293 24.75 -8.85 16.82
N GLN A 294 24.73 -7.81 17.67
CA GLN A 294 24.17 -6.50 17.33
C GLN A 294 24.90 -5.80 16.18
N LYS A 295 26.22 -6.00 16.08
CA LYS A 295 27.05 -5.45 15.00
C LYS A 295 26.67 -5.97 13.61
N TYR A 296 26.18 -7.21 13.53
CA TYR A 296 25.81 -7.85 12.26
C TYR A 296 24.29 -7.91 12.03
N ALA A 297 23.48 -7.88 13.08
CA ALA A 297 22.02 -8.02 12.96
C ALA A 297 21.40 -6.98 12.01
N GLY A 298 21.72 -5.70 12.18
CA GLY A 298 21.16 -4.66 11.30
C GLY A 298 21.70 -4.71 9.87
N LYS A 299 22.97 -5.10 9.68
CA LYS A 299 23.55 -5.34 8.35
C LYS A 299 22.92 -6.54 7.65
N ALA A 300 22.72 -7.64 8.38
CA ALA A 300 22.07 -8.83 7.87
C ALA A 300 20.62 -8.54 7.48
N LEU A 301 19.92 -7.73 8.28
CA LEU A 301 18.54 -7.36 8.04
C LEU A 301 18.41 -6.48 6.77
N ILE A 302 19.21 -5.40 6.66
CA ILE A 302 19.25 -4.56 5.46
C ILE A 302 19.74 -5.36 4.25
N GLY A 303 20.79 -6.16 4.43
CA GLY A 303 21.36 -7.02 3.39
C GLY A 303 20.36 -8.04 2.86
N ALA A 304 19.59 -8.69 3.73
CA ALA A 304 18.52 -9.61 3.34
C ALA A 304 17.41 -8.89 2.57
N ALA A 305 16.99 -7.70 3.01
CA ALA A 305 15.97 -6.91 2.31
C ALA A 305 16.44 -6.47 0.91
N VAL A 306 17.70 -6.03 0.80
CA VAL A 306 18.31 -5.66 -0.49
C VAL A 306 18.47 -6.90 -1.37
N ALA A 307 19.03 -7.99 -0.85
CA ALA A 307 19.23 -9.23 -1.59
C ALA A 307 17.90 -9.80 -2.11
N ALA A 308 16.87 -9.86 -1.27
CA ALA A 308 15.53 -10.31 -1.68
C ALA A 308 14.93 -9.44 -2.79
N THR A 309 15.16 -8.11 -2.72
CA THR A 309 14.73 -7.17 -3.76
C THR A 309 15.47 -7.44 -5.07
N VAL A 310 16.80 -7.52 -5.04
CA VAL A 310 17.63 -7.73 -6.23
C VAL A 310 17.36 -9.08 -6.86
N ILE A 311 17.33 -10.16 -6.08
CA ILE A 311 17.02 -11.52 -6.54
C ILE A 311 15.60 -11.57 -7.11
N GLY A 312 14.63 -10.94 -6.44
CA GLY A 312 13.25 -10.89 -6.90
C GLY A 312 13.08 -10.17 -8.23
N VAL A 313 13.74 -9.02 -8.40
CA VAL A 313 13.77 -8.26 -9.66
C VAL A 313 14.47 -9.07 -10.75
N ALA A 314 15.66 -9.61 -10.46
CA ALA A 314 16.44 -10.39 -11.42
C ALA A 314 15.67 -11.63 -11.90
N ASN A 315 15.10 -12.42 -10.99
CA ASN A 315 14.30 -13.59 -11.32
C ASN A 315 13.08 -13.24 -12.19
N THR A 316 12.41 -12.12 -11.89
CA THR A 316 11.26 -11.64 -12.68
C THR A 316 11.69 -11.27 -14.11
N VAL A 317 12.77 -10.52 -14.25
CA VAL A 317 13.24 -10.01 -15.56
C VAL A 317 13.86 -11.12 -16.41
N ILE A 318 14.71 -11.96 -15.80
CA ILE A 318 15.38 -13.08 -16.50
C ILE A 318 14.33 -14.08 -16.99
N SER A 319 13.35 -14.45 -16.15
CA SER A 319 12.26 -15.34 -16.56
C SER A 319 11.47 -14.76 -17.72
N ALA A 320 11.07 -13.48 -17.63
CA ALA A 320 10.30 -12.82 -18.67
C ALA A 320 11.00 -12.81 -20.04
N ARG A 321 12.32 -12.62 -20.07
CA ARG A 321 13.13 -12.65 -21.30
C ARG A 321 13.43 -14.07 -21.77
N LYS A 322 13.64 -15.03 -20.86
CA LYS A 322 13.87 -16.44 -21.24
C LYS A 322 12.62 -17.05 -21.86
N SER A 323 11.44 -16.76 -21.31
CA SER A 323 10.16 -17.16 -21.91
C SER A 323 9.95 -16.54 -23.30
N ALA A 324 10.47 -15.33 -23.55
CA ALA A 324 10.45 -14.72 -24.89
C ALA A 324 11.23 -15.55 -25.92
N ASN A 325 12.44 -16.01 -25.57
CA ASN A 325 13.32 -16.74 -26.50
C ASN A 325 12.96 -18.23 -26.70
N LEU A 326 12.11 -18.81 -25.84
CA LEU A 326 11.77 -20.24 -25.91
C LEU A 326 10.58 -20.54 -26.83
N GLU A 327 9.63 -19.60 -26.99
CA GLU A 327 8.51 -19.80 -27.92
C GLU A 327 8.93 -19.63 -29.39
N ASP A 328 9.97 -18.85 -29.68
CA ASP A 328 10.55 -18.75 -31.04
C ASP A 328 11.19 -20.06 -31.53
N LYS A 329 11.45 -21.02 -30.64
CA LYS A 329 12.10 -22.29 -30.99
C LYS A 329 11.16 -23.50 -31.05
N ASN A 330 9.91 -23.42 -30.62
CA ASN A 330 9.07 -24.61 -30.40
C ASN A 330 7.57 -24.43 -30.73
N VAL A 331 7.22 -23.91 -31.92
CA VAL A 331 5.80 -23.84 -32.32
C VAL A 331 5.44 -24.66 -33.57
N PHE A 332 6.40 -25.26 -34.29
CA PHE A 332 6.05 -26.26 -35.31
C PHE A 332 7.01 -27.45 -35.30
N ASP A 333 6.71 -28.46 -34.49
CA ASP A 333 7.11 -29.83 -34.83
C ASP A 333 6.06 -30.37 -35.80
N SER A 334 6.37 -30.31 -37.09
CA SER A 334 5.49 -30.77 -38.18
C SER A 334 5.15 -32.27 -38.11
N ASN A 335 5.71 -33.02 -37.16
CA ASN A 335 5.47 -34.45 -36.99
C ASN A 335 4.54 -34.82 -35.82
N ARG A 336 4.08 -33.87 -34.99
CA ARG A 336 3.09 -34.17 -33.95
C ARG A 336 1.67 -34.16 -34.52
N LYS A 337 1.18 -35.35 -34.87
CA LYS A 337 -0.26 -35.58 -35.04
C LYS A 337 -0.96 -35.35 -33.70
N VAL A 338 -1.78 -34.31 -33.64
CA VAL A 338 -2.70 -34.07 -32.52
C VAL A 338 -3.83 -35.08 -32.68
N VAL A 339 -3.92 -36.03 -31.75
CA VAL A 339 -5.12 -36.90 -31.62
C VAL A 339 -6.11 -36.12 -30.78
N VAL A 340 -7.30 -35.91 -31.32
CA VAL A 340 -8.44 -35.36 -30.59
C VAL A 340 -9.18 -36.57 -30.02
N ASP A 341 -9.14 -36.74 -28.70
CA ASP A 341 -10.03 -37.65 -27.98
C ASP A 341 -11.29 -36.89 -27.53
#